data_AF-A0A1F6ZV45-F1
#
_entry.id   AF-A0A1F6ZV45-F1
#
_cell.length_a   1.000
_cell.length_b   1.000
_cell.length_c   1.000
_cell.angle_alpha   90.00
_cell.angle_beta   90.00
_cell.angle_gamma   90.00
#
_symmetry.space_group_name_H-M   'P 1'
#
loop_
_entity.id
_entity.type
_entity.pdbx_description
1 polymer ?
#
loop_
_entity_poly.entity_id
_entity_poly.type
_entity_poly.pdbx_seq_one_letter_code
_entity_poly.pdbx_strand_id
1 'polypeptide(L)'
;MILANYQVFLDHFFNKLEELGIDVANLELDHIAYQTQSDDDYDQIKPEFKKIGKEMSEAIVGGRRVGIFQLNSPLQYKGRSIPAVELIAPKTGQVCVSALEHGEFVIKEDFESFVKKYPRLAWDTSKVHQPVFPMITLKLDDGVQVKFHYQPVLDIVKKNGS
;
A
#
# COMPACT_ATOMS: atom_id res chain seq x y z
N MET A 1 -11.73 -15.58 4.66
CA MET A 1 -10.62 -14.81 5.27
C MET A 1 -10.51 -13.49 4.51
N ILE A 2 -10.40 -12.36 5.21
CA ILE A 2 -10.52 -11.00 4.61
C ILE A 2 -9.50 -10.71 3.50
N LEU A 3 -8.33 -11.37 3.54
CA LEU A 3 -7.29 -11.27 2.49
C LEU A 3 -7.21 -12.52 1.60
N ALA A 4 -8.21 -13.41 1.56
CA ALA A 4 -8.08 -14.69 0.84
C ALA A 4 -7.69 -14.55 -0.64
N ASN A 5 -8.08 -13.46 -1.28
CA ASN A 5 -7.85 -13.23 -2.72
C ASN A 5 -6.61 -12.35 -3.00
N TYR A 6 -5.71 -12.16 -2.04
CA TYR A 6 -4.53 -11.32 -2.22
C TYR A 6 -3.64 -11.78 -3.38
N GLN A 7 -3.55 -13.09 -3.63
CA GLN A 7 -2.76 -13.63 -4.74
C GLN A 7 -3.33 -13.21 -6.10
N VAL A 8 -4.66 -13.26 -6.26
CA VAL A 8 -5.33 -12.82 -7.50
C VAL A 8 -5.10 -11.32 -7.72
N PHE A 9 -5.26 -10.50 -6.67
CA PHE A 9 -4.92 -9.08 -6.74
C PHE A 9 -3.46 -8.87 -7.15
N LEU A 10 -2.52 -9.59 -6.53
CA LEU A 10 -1.10 -9.47 -6.86
C LEU A 10 -0.76 -9.98 -8.26
N ASP A 11 -1.44 -11.00 -8.77
CA ASP A 11 -1.26 -11.43 -10.16
C ASP A 11 -1.63 -10.31 -11.13
N HIS A 12 -2.81 -9.70 -10.97
CA HIS A 12 -3.22 -8.54 -11.78
C HIS A 12 -2.29 -7.34 -11.62
N PHE A 13 -1.92 -7.03 -10.37
CA PHE A 13 -1.03 -5.92 -10.04
C PHE A 13 0.35 -6.07 -10.70
N PHE A 14 0.99 -7.22 -10.55
CA PHE A 14 2.30 -7.47 -11.14
C PHE A 14 2.26 -7.59 -12.66
N ASN A 15 1.22 -8.21 -13.24
CA ASN A 15 1.04 -8.23 -14.69
C ASN A 15 0.96 -6.79 -15.23
N LYS A 16 0.28 -5.88 -14.52
CA LYS A 16 0.18 -4.50 -14.95
C LYS A 16 1.52 -3.75 -14.87
N LEU A 17 2.30 -3.99 -13.82
CA LEU A 17 3.66 -3.42 -13.72
C LEU A 17 4.55 -3.91 -14.87
N GLU A 18 4.45 -5.19 -15.24
CA GLU A 18 5.17 -5.78 -16.37
C GLU A 18 4.75 -5.16 -17.71
N GLU A 19 3.45 -4.98 -17.95
CA GLU A 19 2.93 -4.28 -19.15
C GLU A 19 3.46 -2.85 -19.27
N LEU A 20 3.60 -2.15 -18.15
CA LEU A 20 4.16 -0.79 -18.09
C LEU A 20 5.69 -0.76 -18.13
N GLY A 21 6.35 -1.93 -18.11
CA GLY A 21 7.80 -2.09 -18.12
C GLY A 21 8.48 -1.65 -16.82
N ILE A 22 7.75 -1.59 -15.70
CA ILE A 22 8.29 -1.17 -14.40
C ILE A 22 9.01 -2.35 -13.76
N ASP A 23 10.34 -2.27 -13.64
CA ASP A 23 11.14 -3.29 -12.96
C ASP A 23 11.06 -3.14 -11.44
N VAL A 24 10.43 -4.13 -10.81
CA VAL A 24 10.31 -4.28 -9.35
C VAL A 24 10.88 -5.61 -8.87
N ALA A 25 11.71 -6.28 -9.68
CA ALA A 25 12.24 -7.62 -9.38
C ALA A 25 13.02 -7.65 -8.07
N ASN A 26 13.84 -6.62 -7.85
CA ASN A 26 14.73 -6.48 -6.70
C ASN A 26 14.21 -5.52 -5.61
N LEU A 27 12.95 -5.08 -5.73
CA LEU A 27 12.33 -4.21 -4.74
C LEU A 27 11.55 -5.02 -3.71
N GLU A 28 11.60 -4.56 -2.47
CA GLU A 28 10.79 -5.09 -1.38
C GLU A 28 9.35 -4.59 -1.54
N LEU A 29 8.39 -5.51 -1.65
CA LEU A 29 6.97 -5.21 -1.54
C LEU A 29 6.64 -5.10 -0.04
N ASP A 30 6.62 -3.87 0.47
CA ASP A 30 6.53 -3.56 1.90
C ASP A 30 5.17 -3.95 2.48
N HIS A 31 4.11 -3.46 1.84
CA HIS A 31 2.75 -3.74 2.24
C HIS A 31 1.79 -3.63 1.06
N ILE A 32 0.60 -4.20 1.26
CA ILE A 32 -0.57 -3.96 0.42
C ILE A 32 -1.65 -3.28 1.25
N ALA A 33 -2.60 -2.64 0.60
CA ALA A 33 -3.69 -1.96 1.30
C ALA A 33 -5.06 -2.44 0.87
N TYR A 34 -5.95 -2.50 1.86
CA TYR A 34 -7.36 -2.79 1.70
C TYR A 34 -8.18 -1.53 1.97
N GLN A 35 -8.84 -1.02 0.94
CA GLN A 35 -9.80 0.07 1.00
C GLN A 35 -11.14 -0.45 1.45
N THR A 36 -11.77 0.22 2.43
CA THR A 36 -13.18 -0.01 2.78
C THR A 36 -14.07 0.98 2.05
N GLN A 37 -15.32 0.60 1.82
CA GLN A 37 -16.32 1.44 1.13
C GLN A 37 -16.92 2.53 2.02
N SER A 38 -16.84 2.37 3.35
CA SER A 38 -17.36 3.33 4.32
C SER A 38 -16.58 3.24 5.64
N ASP A 39 -16.84 4.21 6.52
CA ASP A 39 -16.37 4.18 7.89
C ASP A 39 -16.99 3.02 8.69
N ASP A 40 -18.28 2.75 8.52
CA ASP A 40 -18.93 1.61 9.18
C ASP A 40 -18.31 0.27 8.73
N ASP A 41 -17.98 0.15 7.44
CA ASP A 41 -17.31 -1.04 6.88
C ASP A 41 -15.90 -1.20 7.45
N TYR A 42 -15.18 -0.10 7.64
CA TYR A 42 -13.88 -0.09 8.34
C TYR A 42 -14.01 -0.68 9.75
N ASP A 43 -15.00 -0.24 10.52
CA ASP A 43 -15.21 -0.72 11.90
C ASP A 43 -15.65 -2.19 11.94
N GLN A 44 -16.42 -2.65 10.95
CA GLN A 44 -16.82 -4.06 10.82
C GLN A 44 -15.66 -4.98 10.43
N ILE A 45 -14.76 -4.51 9.56
CA ILE A 45 -13.66 -5.32 9.01
C ILE A 45 -12.43 -5.31 9.91
N LYS A 46 -12.16 -4.22 10.63
CA LYS A 46 -10.99 -4.07 11.51
C LYS A 46 -10.78 -5.26 12.47
N PRO A 47 -11.80 -5.84 13.14
CA PRO A 47 -11.64 -7.03 13.95
C PRO A 47 -11.07 -8.25 13.20
N GLU A 48 -11.37 -8.41 11.91
CA GLU A 48 -10.82 -9.51 11.10
C GLU A 48 -9.32 -9.30 10.82
N PHE A 49 -8.88 -8.06 10.62
CA PHE A 49 -7.46 -7.71 10.51
C PHE A 49 -6.70 -8.01 11.80
N LYS A 50 -7.31 -7.75 12.97
CA LYS A 50 -6.74 -8.09 14.28
C LYS A 50 -6.57 -9.60 14.52
N LYS A 51 -7.33 -10.45 13.83
CA LYS A 51 -7.17 -11.91 13.93
C LYS A 51 -5.92 -12.40 13.21
N ILE A 52 -5.49 -11.69 12.16
CA ILE A 52 -4.36 -12.08 11.30
C ILE A 52 -3.09 -11.28 11.57
N GLY A 53 -3.15 -10.26 12.42
CA GLY A 53 -2.01 -9.43 12.75
C GLY A 53 -2.21 -8.51 13.95
N LYS A 54 -1.12 -7.89 14.38
CA LYS A 54 -1.09 -6.87 15.42
C LYS A 54 -1.30 -5.49 14.81
N GLU A 55 -2.25 -4.72 15.34
CA GLU A 55 -2.39 -3.30 15.03
C GLU A 55 -1.16 -2.54 15.55
N MET A 56 -0.43 -1.89 14.65
CA MET A 56 0.79 -1.16 14.95
C MET A 56 0.52 0.34 15.09
N SER A 57 -0.43 0.87 14.33
CA SER A 57 -0.90 2.24 14.44
C SER A 57 -2.29 2.38 13.83
N GLU A 58 -3.03 3.37 14.30
CA GLU A 58 -4.21 3.91 13.63
C GLU A 58 -4.18 5.42 13.73
N ALA A 59 -4.29 6.10 12.59
CA ALA A 59 -4.21 7.56 12.52
C ALA A 59 -5.11 8.13 11.43
N ILE A 60 -5.36 9.44 11.50
CA ILE A 60 -5.99 10.19 10.42
C ILE A 60 -4.91 10.67 9.47
N VAL A 61 -4.88 10.13 8.25
CA VAL A 61 -3.91 10.48 7.20
C VAL A 61 -4.66 11.00 5.98
N GLY A 62 -4.42 12.24 5.60
CA GLY A 62 -5.10 12.85 4.44
C GLY A 62 -6.62 12.91 4.60
N GLY A 63 -7.11 13.09 5.84
CA GLY A 63 -8.53 13.24 6.16
C GLY A 63 -9.32 11.94 6.30
N ARG A 64 -8.68 10.77 6.33
CA ARG A 64 -9.34 9.46 6.51
C ARG A 64 -8.59 8.59 7.50
N ARG A 65 -9.26 7.59 8.07
CA ARG A 65 -8.64 6.59 8.95
C ARG A 65 -7.73 5.66 8.16
N VAL A 66 -6.55 5.42 8.72
CA VAL A 66 -5.54 4.50 8.19
C VAL A 66 -4.99 3.68 9.35
N GLY A 67 -5.20 2.37 9.29
CA GLY A 67 -4.68 1.38 10.23
C GLY A 67 -3.55 0.58 9.59
N ILE A 68 -2.44 0.43 10.30
CA ILE A 68 -1.31 -0.42 9.87
C ILE A 68 -1.27 -1.66 10.75
N PHE A 69 -1.28 -2.83 10.11
CA PHE A 69 -1.27 -4.13 10.80
C PHE A 69 -0.01 -4.91 10.40
N GLN A 70 0.79 -5.29 11.39
CA GLN A 70 1.85 -6.27 11.21
C GLN A 70 1.25 -7.66 11.25
N LEU A 71 1.39 -8.43 10.18
CA LEU A 71 0.81 -9.78 10.08
C LEU A 71 1.55 -10.77 11.00
N ASN A 72 0.79 -11.66 11.62
CA ASN A 72 1.34 -12.76 12.43
C ASN A 72 2.17 -13.72 11.57
N SER A 73 1.79 -13.87 10.30
CA SER A 73 2.55 -14.58 9.27
C SER A 73 2.51 -13.75 8.00
N PRO A 74 3.67 -13.34 7.45
CA PRO A 74 3.72 -12.54 6.22
C PRO A 74 3.03 -13.25 5.05
N LEU A 75 2.35 -12.49 4.20
CA LEU A 75 1.81 -13.03 2.95
C LEU A 75 2.96 -13.43 2.03
N GLN A 76 2.81 -14.57 1.36
CA GLN A 76 3.85 -15.10 0.47
C GLN A 76 3.38 -15.02 -0.98
N TYR A 77 4.19 -14.37 -1.82
CA TYR A 77 3.86 -14.22 -3.24
C TYR A 77 5.12 -14.22 -4.12
N LYS A 78 5.27 -15.24 -4.97
CA LYS A 78 6.38 -15.37 -5.94
C LYS A 78 7.76 -15.04 -5.34
N GLY A 79 8.06 -15.63 -4.17
CA GLY A 79 9.32 -15.44 -3.43
C GLY A 79 9.41 -14.16 -2.59
N ARG A 80 8.36 -13.31 -2.59
CA ARG A 80 8.26 -12.13 -1.75
C ARG A 80 7.49 -12.45 -0.47
N SER A 81 7.93 -11.82 0.62
CA SER A 81 7.30 -11.88 1.93
C SER A 81 6.78 -10.48 2.27
N ILE A 82 5.47 -10.34 2.43
CA ILE A 82 4.79 -9.06 2.68
C ILE A 82 4.38 -9.04 4.17
N PRO A 83 5.11 -8.34 5.04
CA PRO A 83 4.92 -8.43 6.49
C PRO A 83 3.74 -7.62 7.02
N ALA A 84 3.22 -6.66 6.24
CA ALA A 84 2.21 -5.72 6.70
C ALA A 84 1.06 -5.55 5.71
N VAL A 85 -0.07 -5.11 6.26
CA VAL A 85 -1.23 -4.69 5.50
C VAL A 85 -1.77 -3.38 6.06
N GLU A 86 -2.16 -2.48 5.18
CA GLU A 86 -2.85 -1.23 5.49
C GLU A 86 -4.37 -1.43 5.34
N LEU A 87 -5.14 -0.96 6.31
CA LEU A 87 -6.61 -0.85 6.22
C LEU A 87 -6.94 0.63 6.11
N ILE A 88 -7.68 1.04 5.08
CA ILE A 88 -7.98 2.45 4.82
C ILE A 88 -9.48 2.68 4.73
N ALA A 89 -9.97 3.70 5.44
CA ALA A 89 -11.30 4.25 5.25
C ALA A 89 -11.35 5.09 3.97
N PRO A 90 -12.53 5.30 3.35
CA PRO A 90 -12.65 6.19 2.21
C PRO A 90 -12.42 7.64 2.65
N LYS A 91 -11.98 8.50 1.73
CA LYS A 91 -12.03 9.96 1.99
C LYS A 91 -13.49 10.41 2.04
N THR A 92 -13.76 11.53 2.70
CA THR A 92 -15.08 12.17 2.68
C THR A 92 -15.56 12.39 1.24
N GLY A 93 -16.70 11.79 0.89
CA GLY A 93 -17.30 11.88 -0.44
C GLY A 93 -16.69 10.95 -1.51
N GLN A 94 -15.69 10.14 -1.16
CA GLN A 94 -15.16 9.12 -2.06
C GLN A 94 -16.13 7.95 -2.17
N VAL A 95 -16.51 7.59 -3.39
CA VAL A 95 -17.26 6.37 -3.69
C VAL A 95 -16.27 5.31 -4.14
N CYS A 96 -16.14 4.24 -3.36
CA CYS A 96 -15.29 3.09 -3.67
C CYS A 96 -15.91 1.81 -3.10
N VAL A 97 -15.44 0.66 -3.57
CA VAL A 97 -15.82 -0.64 -3.05
C VAL A 97 -14.75 -1.16 -2.08
N SER A 98 -15.15 -2.08 -1.21
CA SER A 98 -14.21 -2.71 -0.29
C SER A 98 -13.34 -3.73 -1.00
N ALA A 99 -12.06 -3.44 -1.18
CA ALA A 99 -11.14 -4.26 -1.95
C ALA A 99 -9.67 -3.92 -1.65
N LEU A 100 -8.77 -4.82 -2.07
CA LEU A 100 -7.35 -4.48 -2.18
C LEU A 100 -7.18 -3.42 -3.26
N GLU A 101 -6.46 -2.34 -2.95
CA GLU A 101 -6.43 -1.13 -3.77
C GLU A 101 -5.02 -0.73 -4.19
N HIS A 102 -3.99 -1.04 -3.41
CA HIS A 102 -2.62 -0.74 -3.82
C HIS A 102 -1.57 -1.64 -3.18
N GLY A 103 -0.39 -1.64 -3.79
CA GLY A 103 0.85 -2.18 -3.24
C GLY A 103 1.93 -1.12 -3.18
N GLU A 104 2.76 -1.16 -2.15
CA GLU A 104 3.85 -0.20 -1.97
C GLU A 104 5.21 -0.87 -1.91
N PHE A 105 6.18 -0.30 -2.61
CA PHE A 105 7.55 -0.80 -2.66
C PHE A 105 8.55 0.13 -1.99
N VAL A 106 9.57 -0.46 -1.38
CA VAL A 106 10.74 0.27 -0.90
C VAL A 106 11.75 0.43 -2.04
N ILE A 107 12.16 1.67 -2.29
CA ILE A 107 13.26 2.02 -3.21
C ILE A 107 14.43 2.65 -2.46
N LYS A 108 15.63 2.50 -3.02
CA LYS A 108 16.87 3.07 -2.46
C LYS A 108 17.43 4.24 -3.27
N GLU A 109 17.04 4.33 -4.54
CA GLU A 109 17.36 5.49 -5.38
C GLU A 109 16.37 6.62 -5.12
N ASP A 110 16.74 7.85 -5.49
CA ASP A 110 15.85 9.00 -5.33
C ASP A 110 14.66 8.97 -6.31
N PHE A 111 13.55 9.61 -5.93
CA PHE A 111 12.33 9.66 -6.74
C PHE A 111 12.53 10.24 -8.13
N GLU A 112 13.39 11.25 -8.29
CA GLU A 112 13.62 11.89 -9.59
C GLU A 112 14.29 10.91 -10.55
N SER A 113 15.32 10.22 -10.10
CA SER A 113 15.99 9.14 -10.83
C SER A 113 15.03 8.01 -11.17
N PHE A 114 14.17 7.58 -10.23
CA PHE A 114 13.20 6.51 -10.46
C PHE A 114 12.17 6.90 -11.52
N VAL A 115 11.56 8.09 -11.40
CA VAL A 115 10.57 8.63 -12.35
C VAL A 115 11.18 8.77 -13.75
N LYS A 116 12.44 9.22 -13.86
CA LYS A 116 13.16 9.37 -15.14
C LYS A 116 13.37 8.06 -15.89
N LYS A 117 13.38 6.90 -15.23
CA LYS A 117 13.41 5.58 -15.89
C LYS A 117 12.14 5.29 -16.68
N TYR A 118 11.02 5.90 -16.27
CA TYR A 118 9.70 5.66 -16.85
C TYR A 118 9.02 6.99 -17.26
N PRO A 119 9.62 7.78 -18.16
CA PRO A 119 9.24 9.18 -18.40
C PRO A 119 7.88 9.35 -19.10
N ARG A 120 7.31 8.26 -19.63
CA ARG A 120 5.99 8.26 -20.30
C ARG A 120 4.83 8.00 -19.34
N LEU A 121 5.12 7.60 -18.10
CA LEU A 121 4.09 7.28 -17.11
C LEU A 121 3.68 8.55 -16.35
N ALA A 122 2.39 8.66 -16.03
CA ALA A 122 1.82 9.80 -15.35
C ALA A 122 2.00 9.72 -13.83
N TRP A 123 3.25 9.87 -13.37
CA TRP A 123 3.60 9.86 -11.95
C TRP A 123 2.97 11.03 -11.19
N ASP A 124 2.35 10.73 -10.06
CA ASP A 124 2.00 11.72 -9.04
C ASP A 124 3.18 11.88 -8.07
N THR A 125 3.84 13.03 -8.19
CA THR A 125 4.97 13.43 -7.35
C THR A 125 4.58 14.48 -6.31
N SER A 126 3.28 14.74 -6.08
CA SER A 126 2.81 15.75 -5.12
C SER A 126 3.28 15.48 -3.69
N LYS A 127 3.66 14.23 -3.38
CA LYS A 127 4.08 13.80 -2.05
C LYS A 127 5.59 13.62 -1.85
N VAL A 128 6.43 13.93 -2.85
CA VAL A 128 7.89 13.72 -2.75
C VAL A 128 8.57 14.55 -1.66
N HIS A 129 7.95 15.66 -1.24
CA HIS A 129 8.45 16.55 -0.18
C HIS A 129 7.65 16.43 1.12
N GLN A 130 6.81 15.40 1.28
CA GLN A 130 6.12 15.21 2.56
C GLN A 130 7.15 14.95 3.68
N PRO A 131 7.09 15.68 4.81
CA PRO A 131 8.06 15.52 5.89
C PRO A 131 8.05 14.12 6.50
N VAL A 132 6.86 13.50 6.51
CA VAL A 132 6.63 12.16 7.04
C VAL A 132 6.16 11.29 5.88
N PHE A 133 6.95 10.25 5.59
CA PHE A 133 6.66 9.26 4.56
C PHE A 133 6.48 9.82 3.13
N PRO A 134 7.54 10.43 2.56
CA PRO A 134 7.48 10.89 1.19
C PRO A 134 7.38 9.71 0.23
N MET A 135 6.65 9.89 -0.87
CA MET A 135 6.39 8.85 -1.84
C MET A 135 6.08 9.42 -3.23
N ILE A 136 6.22 8.57 -4.23
CA ILE A 136 5.62 8.75 -5.56
C ILE A 136 4.51 7.72 -5.76
N THR A 137 3.52 8.08 -6.56
CA THR A 137 2.37 7.22 -6.84
C THR A 137 2.14 7.14 -8.34
N LEU A 138 1.74 5.97 -8.82
CA LEU A 138 1.25 5.77 -10.16
C LEU A 138 -0.10 5.06 -10.09
N LYS A 139 -1.10 5.64 -10.75
CA LYS A 139 -2.39 5.00 -10.94
C LYS A 139 -2.27 3.95 -12.04
N LEU A 140 -2.76 2.75 -11.74
CA LEU A 140 -2.93 1.65 -12.67
C LEU A 140 -4.39 1.62 -13.15
N ASP A 141 -4.82 0.50 -13.70
CA ASP A 141 -6.20 0.30 -14.15
C ASP A 141 -7.13 0.00 -12.96
N ASP A 142 -8.44 0.16 -13.17
CA ASP A 142 -9.51 -0.20 -12.22
C ASP A 142 -9.38 0.45 -10.83
N GLY A 143 -8.71 1.61 -10.76
CA GLY A 143 -8.49 2.33 -9.52
C GLY A 143 -7.38 1.77 -8.65
N VAL A 144 -6.64 0.74 -9.11
CA VAL A 144 -5.48 0.20 -8.40
C VAL A 144 -4.31 1.18 -8.50
N GLN A 145 -3.46 1.23 -7.48
CA GLN A 145 -2.27 2.09 -7.46
C GLN A 145 -1.01 1.31 -7.09
N VAL A 146 0.13 1.77 -7.58
CA VAL A 146 1.45 1.40 -7.05
C VAL A 146 2.10 2.63 -6.45
N LYS A 147 2.74 2.47 -5.29
CA LYS A 147 3.50 3.55 -4.65
C LYS A 147 4.92 3.10 -4.34
N PHE A 148 5.82 4.08 -4.27
CA PHE A 148 7.21 3.86 -3.94
C PHE A 148 7.65 4.85 -2.87
N HIS A 149 8.31 4.36 -1.83
CA HIS A 149 8.81 5.13 -0.69
C HIS A 149 10.19 4.58 -0.25
N TYR A 150 10.85 5.27 0.69
CA TYR A 150 12.23 4.95 1.07
C TYR A 150 12.38 4.01 2.26
N GLN A 151 11.33 3.82 3.06
CA GLN A 151 11.42 3.13 4.35
C GLN A 151 10.23 2.19 4.54
N PRO A 152 10.42 0.97 5.08
CA PRO A 152 9.31 0.08 5.41
C PRO A 152 8.31 0.74 6.39
N VAL A 153 7.02 0.55 6.16
CA VAL A 153 5.95 1.17 6.97
C VAL A 153 6.03 0.76 8.43
N LEU A 154 6.39 -0.50 8.70
CA LEU A 154 6.54 -1.03 10.06
C LEU A 154 7.65 -0.34 10.85
N ASP A 155 8.70 0.15 10.19
CA ASP A 155 9.79 0.87 10.87
C ASP A 155 9.40 2.30 11.20
N ILE A 156 8.53 2.91 10.40
CA ILE A 156 8.03 4.26 10.63
C ILE A 156 7.07 4.28 11.81
N VAL A 157 6.10 3.37 11.83
CA VAL A 157 5.13 3.31 12.92
C VAL A 157 5.79 2.96 14.26
N LYS A 158 6.84 2.13 14.26
CA LYS A 158 7.63 1.84 15.48
C LYS A 158 8.34 3.08 16.03
N LYS A 159 8.93 3.90 15.15
CA LYS A 159 9.63 5.15 15.55
C LYS A 159 8.67 6.19 16.14
N ASN A 160 7.44 6.24 15.63
CA ASN A 160 6.43 7.22 16.06
C ASN A 160 5.62 6.76 17.30
N GLY A 161 5.69 5.48 17.66
CA GLY A 161 4.99 4.88 18.81
C GLY A 161 5.85 4.71 20.07
N SER A 162 7.03 5.34 20.14
CA SER A 162 7.93 5.34 21.30
C SER A 162 7.86 6.64 22.09
#